data_AF-A0A1E4G419-F1
#
_entry.id   AF-A0A1E4G419-F1
#
_cell.length_a   1.000
_cell.length_b   1.000
_cell.length_c   1.000
_cell.angle_alpha   90.00
_cell.angle_beta   90.00
_cell.angle_gamma   90.00
#
_symmetry.space_group_name_H-M   'P 1'
#
loop_
_entity.id
_entity.type
_entity.pdbx_description
1 polymer ?
#
loop_
_entity_poly.entity_id
_entity_poly.type
_entity_poly.pdbx_seq_one_letter_code
_entity_poly.pdbx_strand_id
1 'polypeptide(L)'
;MSLFKGLLAALTALCLMAAPAWADHMTGEYSGTGQAAGTYLVIKQTGRTVIGQLSGATQGSLNGQSDGGENVSGTIDITGVGQLQFQALHSQAGMTIKLIGDGGTEEYVFTRGTVPTTQQPQPQPQPQPQPQPQPQPQPQPQPDQPGEDYYVGQNGQQIGPVTRQQILEALAAGQARPTDLVWKQGMPDWAPIQSLPEFAQASKGPPPLPPSQPGPPPLPTDGGPAPGPLSNDNTGPGQVPYNSEHARISAIMLGSTLGIFGHELGHAMIGELQLPATGAEEDTADEFSALILSSILEDTTGMSPDMVSYLTEVVSYSTLLWYHDAARSEQQGAKIPWYDEHSASETRFRNTLCMIYGSSPARFKALADRVQLPERERGRCETDHAKRYRAWELIVAPHARDRGGEYPGQQPADAPGAALRVSYERSATQFGQQLQGELENLKLFEQVAAGLQDLLVWQRDLDIIFADCGMPNAFYDPSNARIVMCWEGIEYFFWTVAEPEGVKTIGLRQN
;
A
#
# COMPACT_ATOMS: atom_id res chain seq x y z
N MET A 1 21.27 -29.64 13.07
CA MET A 1 20.30 -28.99 13.98
C MET A 1 20.74 -27.56 14.19
N SER A 2 19.84 -26.57 14.07
CA SER A 2 20.11 -25.12 14.08
C SER A 2 20.24 -24.39 12.72
N LEU A 3 19.33 -24.68 11.78
CA LEU A 3 19.02 -23.79 10.62
C LEU A 3 17.51 -23.72 10.30
N PHE A 4 16.65 -24.31 11.15
CA PHE A 4 15.19 -24.40 10.96
C PHE A 4 14.37 -23.54 11.94
N LYS A 5 15.02 -22.70 12.76
CA LYS A 5 14.33 -21.77 13.69
C LYS A 5 14.17 -20.34 13.16
N GLY A 6 14.82 -20.00 12.05
CA GLY A 6 14.77 -18.64 11.46
C GLY A 6 13.66 -18.43 10.43
N LEU A 7 13.23 -19.49 9.74
CA LEU A 7 12.21 -19.43 8.68
C LEU A 7 10.78 -19.34 9.26
N LEU A 8 10.61 -19.73 10.53
CA LEU A 8 9.33 -19.90 11.20
C LEU A 8 8.79 -18.62 11.85
N ALA A 9 9.61 -17.56 11.98
CA ALA A 9 9.18 -16.28 12.56
C ALA A 9 8.54 -15.34 11.52
N ALA A 10 8.91 -15.49 10.24
CA ALA A 10 8.49 -14.61 9.16
C ALA A 10 7.06 -14.87 8.65
N LEU A 11 6.51 -16.07 8.90
CA LEU A 11 5.15 -16.44 8.50
C LEU A 11 4.17 -16.49 9.67
N THR A 12 4.66 -16.60 10.91
CA THR A 12 3.90 -16.11 12.06
C THR A 12 3.67 -14.60 11.99
N ALA A 13 4.58 -13.81 11.42
CA ALA A 13 4.35 -12.38 11.17
C ALA A 13 3.30 -12.10 10.08
N LEU A 14 2.96 -13.09 9.22
CA LEU A 14 1.91 -12.95 8.20
C LEU A 14 0.48 -13.00 8.76
N CYS A 15 0.35 -13.34 10.04
CA CYS A 15 -0.90 -13.75 10.64
C CYS A 15 -1.02 -13.37 12.11
N LEU A 16 0.10 -12.98 12.71
CA LEU A 16 0.17 -12.27 13.96
C LEU A 16 0.86 -10.94 13.68
N MET A 17 0.08 -9.87 13.65
CA MET A 17 0.55 -8.64 14.28
C MET A 17 0.63 -8.91 15.78
N ALA A 18 1.67 -9.63 16.18
CA ALA A 18 2.10 -9.77 17.55
C ALA A 18 3.59 -10.14 17.58
N ALA A 19 4.44 -9.20 17.21
CA ALA A 19 5.75 -9.06 17.84
C ALA A 19 5.82 -7.65 18.48
N PRO A 20 6.38 -7.49 19.68
CA PRO A 20 6.43 -6.20 20.35
C PRO A 20 7.44 -5.26 19.65
N ALA A 21 7.07 -3.97 19.60
CA ALA A 21 7.78 -2.79 19.07
C ALA A 21 7.58 -2.59 17.56
N TRP A 22 6.72 -1.65 17.13
CA TRP A 22 6.92 -0.19 17.24
C TRP A 22 5.82 0.53 18.03
N ALA A 23 5.39 -0.04 19.18
CA ALA A 23 4.56 0.71 20.12
C ALA A 23 5.32 1.99 20.52
N ASP A 24 4.90 3.09 19.92
CA ASP A 24 5.30 4.43 20.23
C ASP A 24 6.80 4.72 20.00
N HIS A 25 7.39 4.21 18.91
CA HIS A 25 8.82 4.36 18.60
C HIS A 25 9.26 5.81 18.33
N MET A 26 8.31 6.66 17.95
CA MET A 26 8.52 8.10 17.82
C MET A 26 8.52 8.80 19.18
N THR A 27 8.16 8.10 20.26
CA THR A 27 8.24 8.64 21.61
C THR A 27 9.69 8.91 21.96
N GLY A 28 9.95 10.15 22.33
CA GLY A 28 11.31 10.57 22.63
C GLY A 28 11.45 12.06 22.74
N GLU A 29 12.67 12.43 23.11
CA GLU A 29 13.13 13.80 23.19
C GLU A 29 14.01 14.11 21.99
N TYR A 30 13.78 15.27 21.40
CA TYR A 30 14.49 15.74 20.24
C TYR A 30 14.96 17.18 20.42
N SER A 31 16.17 17.48 19.97
CA SER A 31 16.75 18.81 19.96
C SER A 31 16.76 19.35 18.53
N GLY A 32 16.20 20.54 18.33
CA GLY A 32 16.23 21.21 17.05
C GLY A 32 17.65 21.58 16.63
N THR A 33 17.90 21.52 15.32
CA THR A 33 19.18 21.87 14.68
C THR A 33 18.97 22.89 13.58
N GLY A 34 20.04 23.56 13.15
CA GLY A 34 19.95 24.60 12.11
C GLY A 34 18.98 25.71 12.49
N GLN A 35 17.91 25.89 11.70
CA GLN A 35 16.86 26.89 11.94
C GLN A 35 16.01 26.58 13.18
N ALA A 36 15.99 25.33 13.67
CA ALA A 36 15.31 24.93 14.89
C ALA A 36 16.21 24.96 16.13
N ALA A 37 17.44 25.46 16.04
CA ALA A 37 18.40 25.44 17.16
C ALA A 37 17.85 26.17 18.39
N GLY A 38 17.88 25.50 19.54
CA GLY A 38 17.35 26.02 20.80
C GLY A 38 15.86 25.72 21.04
N THR A 39 15.19 25.04 20.10
CA THR A 39 13.86 24.47 20.28
C THR A 39 13.98 22.98 20.59
N TYR A 40 13.19 22.51 21.54
CA TYR A 40 13.15 21.12 21.99
C TYR A 40 11.76 20.55 21.74
N LEU A 41 11.70 19.30 21.32
CA LEU A 41 10.47 18.61 21.00
C LEU A 41 10.38 17.32 21.81
N VAL A 42 9.30 17.15 22.56
CA VAL A 42 8.97 15.89 23.22
C VAL A 42 7.79 15.28 22.50
N ILE A 43 7.97 14.10 21.91
CA ILE A 43 6.89 13.34 21.27
C ILE A 43 6.45 12.23 22.20
N LYS A 44 5.13 12.01 22.26
CA LYS A 44 4.51 10.79 22.75
C LYS A 44 3.60 10.25 21.66
N GLN A 45 3.88 9.04 21.23
CA GLN A 45 2.99 8.29 20.36
C GLN A 45 2.12 7.36 21.22
N THR A 46 0.91 7.03 20.75
CA THR A 46 0.04 5.98 21.29
C THR A 46 -0.70 5.36 20.10
N GLY A 47 -0.20 4.23 19.63
CA GLY A 47 -0.63 3.66 18.35
C GLY A 47 -0.28 4.60 17.20
N ARG A 48 -1.26 5.02 16.40
CA ARG A 48 -1.05 6.03 15.34
C ARG A 48 -1.14 7.47 15.82
N THR A 49 -1.66 7.71 17.01
CA THR A 49 -1.77 9.09 17.51
C THR A 49 -0.41 9.58 17.98
N VAL A 50 0.05 10.70 17.44
CA VAL A 50 1.30 11.35 17.79
C VAL A 50 0.99 12.71 18.38
N ILE A 51 1.29 12.90 19.67
CA ILE A 51 1.21 14.20 20.32
C ILE A 51 2.62 14.67 20.66
N GLY A 52 2.84 15.98 20.65
CA GLY A 52 4.13 16.54 21.04
C GLY A 52 4.06 17.92 21.66
N GLN A 53 5.11 18.27 22.37
CA GLN A 53 5.27 19.54 23.06
C GLN A 53 6.60 20.18 22.63
N LEU A 54 6.52 21.43 22.18
CA LEU A 54 7.66 22.27 21.86
C LEU A 54 8.01 23.14 23.06
N SER A 55 9.30 23.26 23.37
CA SER A 55 9.82 24.14 24.40
C SER A 55 11.15 24.79 24.01
N GLY A 56 11.63 25.75 24.80
CA GLY A 56 12.85 26.52 24.49
C GLY A 56 12.55 27.80 23.69
N ALA A 57 13.26 27.99 22.59
CA ALA A 57 13.12 29.16 21.72
C ALA A 57 11.74 29.24 21.03
N THR A 58 11.15 28.09 20.73
CA THR A 58 9.77 27.97 20.23
C THR A 58 8.95 27.15 21.22
N GLN A 59 7.76 27.63 21.55
CA GLN A 59 6.81 26.94 22.41
C GLN A 59 5.54 26.62 21.64
N GLY A 60 4.91 25.50 21.95
CA GLY A 60 3.75 25.03 21.21
C GLY A 60 3.46 23.57 21.45
N SER A 61 2.48 23.05 20.72
CA SER A 61 2.13 21.63 20.76
C SER A 61 1.81 21.12 19.37
N LEU A 62 2.01 19.84 19.13
CA LEU A 62 1.61 19.18 17.89
C LEU A 62 0.67 18.01 18.20
N ASN A 63 -0.25 17.79 17.28
CA ASN A 63 -1.16 16.66 17.27
C ASN A 63 -1.26 16.13 15.83
N GLY A 64 -0.89 14.89 15.63
CA GLY A 64 -0.86 14.25 14.33
C GLY A 64 -1.13 12.75 14.39
N GLN A 65 -1.17 12.16 13.20
CA GLN A 65 -1.38 10.73 13.00
C GLN A 65 -0.22 10.17 12.16
N SER A 66 0.36 9.07 12.63
CA SER A 66 1.28 8.25 11.84
C SER A 66 0.52 7.45 10.78
N ASP A 67 1.14 7.21 9.64
CA ASP A 67 0.63 6.33 8.59
C ASP A 67 0.84 4.83 8.89
N GLY A 68 1.33 4.51 10.08
CA GLY A 68 1.78 3.16 10.46
C GLY A 68 3.28 2.93 10.22
N GLY A 69 3.92 3.82 9.46
CA GLY A 69 5.37 3.85 9.28
C GLY A 69 5.99 5.08 9.96
N GLU A 70 6.96 5.67 9.27
CA GLU A 70 7.74 6.79 9.79
C GLU A 70 7.13 8.16 9.49
N ASN A 71 6.06 8.24 8.68
CA ASN A 71 5.46 9.52 8.35
C ASN A 71 4.40 9.91 9.38
N VAL A 72 4.36 11.19 9.72
CA VAL A 72 3.34 11.77 10.60
C VAL A 72 2.75 12.99 9.92
N SER A 73 1.44 13.18 9.98
CA SER A 73 0.80 14.41 9.52
C SER A 73 -0.22 14.92 10.52
N GLY A 74 -0.41 16.23 10.59
CA GLY A 74 -1.38 16.81 11.50
C GLY A 74 -1.23 18.32 11.66
N THR A 75 -1.67 18.81 12.83
CA THR A 75 -1.61 20.23 13.18
C THR A 75 -0.55 20.50 14.24
N ILE A 76 0.12 21.63 14.11
CA ILE A 76 1.02 22.16 15.12
C ILE A 76 0.60 23.58 15.48
N ASP A 77 0.41 23.84 16.76
CA ASP A 77 0.06 25.15 17.30
C ASP A 77 1.30 25.76 17.96
N ILE A 78 1.80 26.85 17.38
CA ILE A 78 3.01 27.53 17.83
C ILE A 78 2.60 28.85 18.50
N THR A 79 3.03 29.04 19.74
CA THR A 79 2.73 30.24 20.53
C THR A 79 3.19 31.50 19.79
N GLY A 80 2.25 32.40 19.50
CA GLY A 80 2.51 33.67 18.80
C GLY A 80 2.46 33.59 17.27
N VAL A 81 2.32 32.39 16.70
CA VAL A 81 2.15 32.17 15.25
C VAL A 81 0.74 31.64 14.95
N GLY A 82 0.23 30.72 15.77
CA GLY A 82 -1.05 30.05 15.59
C GLY A 82 -0.91 28.64 15.03
N GLN A 83 -2.03 28.05 14.61
CA GLN A 83 -2.09 26.67 14.14
C GLN A 83 -1.70 26.55 12.65
N LEU A 84 -0.79 25.63 12.36
CA LEU A 84 -0.31 25.29 11.02
C LEU A 84 -0.50 23.79 10.76
N GLN A 85 -0.51 23.40 9.49
CA GLN A 85 -0.41 21.99 9.09
C GLN A 85 1.06 21.57 9.06
N PHE A 86 1.34 20.32 9.41
CA PHE A 86 2.67 19.75 9.28
C PHE A 86 2.66 18.37 8.64
N GLN A 87 3.76 18.03 8.01
CA GLN A 87 4.15 16.67 7.65
C GLN A 87 5.53 16.41 8.23
N ALA A 88 5.74 15.24 8.84
CA ALA A 88 7.00 14.87 9.42
C ALA A 88 7.43 13.49 8.96
N LEU A 89 8.73 13.29 8.86
CA LEU A 89 9.37 11.99 8.63
C LEU A 89 10.27 11.69 9.82
N HIS A 90 10.03 10.56 10.47
CA HIS A 90 10.79 10.09 11.61
C HIS A 90 11.90 9.12 11.19
N SER A 91 12.94 9.01 12.02
CA SER A 91 14.02 8.04 11.90
C SER A 91 14.65 7.81 13.28
N GLN A 92 15.48 6.77 13.42
CA GLN A 92 16.21 6.54 14.68
C GLN A 92 17.15 7.70 15.07
N ALA A 93 17.62 8.48 14.10
CA ALA A 93 18.53 9.61 14.34
C ALA A 93 17.80 10.91 14.72
N GLY A 94 16.50 11.02 14.40
CA GLY A 94 15.78 12.29 14.53
C GLY A 94 14.50 12.36 13.72
N MET A 95 13.90 13.54 13.68
CA MET A 95 12.64 13.82 12.99
C MET A 95 12.80 15.09 12.15
N THR A 96 12.33 15.04 10.91
CA THR A 96 12.22 16.22 10.03
C THR A 96 10.76 16.63 9.96
N ILE A 97 10.46 17.89 10.30
CA ILE A 97 9.11 18.47 10.30
C ILE A 97 9.03 19.55 9.23
N LYS A 98 8.07 19.41 8.31
CA LYS A 98 7.70 20.40 7.29
C LYS A 98 6.43 21.12 7.74
N LEU A 99 6.50 22.44 7.88
CA LEU A 99 5.36 23.31 8.17
C LEU A 99 4.77 23.85 6.87
N ILE A 100 3.44 23.83 6.75
CA ILE A 100 2.71 24.25 5.56
C ILE A 100 1.83 25.44 5.94
N GLY A 101 2.10 26.61 5.34
CA GLY A 101 1.32 27.83 5.53
C GLY A 101 1.17 28.64 4.24
N ASP A 102 0.48 29.79 4.33
CA ASP A 102 0.10 30.63 3.18
C ASP A 102 1.30 31.15 2.34
N GLY A 103 2.50 31.15 2.91
CA GLY A 103 3.76 31.58 2.28
C GLY A 103 4.62 30.47 1.68
N GLY A 104 4.21 29.19 1.78
CA GLY A 104 4.98 28.04 1.30
C GLY A 104 5.27 26.99 2.39
N THR A 105 6.23 26.10 2.11
CA THR A 105 6.64 25.02 3.03
C THR A 105 8.04 25.29 3.57
N GLU A 106 8.19 25.21 4.90
CA GLU A 106 9.47 25.34 5.60
C GLU A 106 9.82 24.04 6.33
N GLU A 107 11.09 23.64 6.30
CA GLU A 107 11.57 22.37 6.85
C GLU A 107 12.49 22.59 8.07
N TYR A 108 12.25 21.82 9.12
CA TYR A 108 12.94 21.88 10.41
C TYR A 108 13.42 20.50 10.82
N VAL A 109 14.67 20.38 11.27
CA VAL A 109 15.29 19.10 11.61
C VAL A 109 15.58 19.02 13.10
N PHE A 110 15.16 17.92 13.72
CA PHE A 110 15.36 17.62 15.12
C PHE A 110 16.16 16.33 15.27
N THR A 111 17.21 16.34 16.08
CA THR A 111 18.03 15.15 16.38
C THR A 111 17.61 14.54 17.71
N ARG A 112 17.61 13.21 17.81
CA ARG A 112 17.24 12.52 19.05
C ARG A 112 18.28 12.77 20.15
N GLY A 113 17.85 13.18 21.34
CA GLY A 113 18.74 13.49 22.46
C GLY A 113 18.03 14.14 23.66
N THR A 114 18.66 14.12 24.83
CA THR A 114 18.08 14.61 26.10
C THR A 114 17.89 16.13 26.10
N VAL A 115 16.69 16.60 26.45
CA VAL A 115 16.40 18.01 26.67
C VAL A 115 17.17 18.50 27.91
N PRO A 116 17.87 19.66 27.87
CA PRO A 116 18.48 20.24 29.06
C PRO A 116 17.39 20.58 30.09
N THR A 117 17.39 19.89 31.23
CA THR A 117 16.48 20.19 32.35
C THR A 117 16.77 21.57 32.93
N THR A 118 16.09 22.58 32.43
CA THR A 118 15.83 23.82 33.17
C THR A 118 14.48 23.68 33.88
N GLN A 119 14.50 23.98 35.18
CA GLN A 119 13.42 23.74 36.14
C GLN A 119 12.07 24.30 35.66
N GLN A 120 11.06 23.42 35.53
CA GLN A 120 9.66 23.83 35.42
C GLN A 120 9.16 24.38 36.77
N PRO A 121 8.56 25.57 36.84
CA PRO A 121 7.70 25.95 37.95
C PRO A 121 6.37 25.16 37.89
N GLN A 122 5.90 24.71 39.05
CA GLN A 122 4.66 23.94 39.24
C GLN A 122 3.40 24.63 38.68
N PRO A 123 2.35 23.87 38.27
CA PRO A 123 1.09 24.45 37.82
C PRO A 123 0.30 25.07 38.99
N GLN A 124 -0.14 26.32 38.82
CA GLN A 124 -1.16 26.95 39.67
C GLN A 124 -2.59 26.62 39.18
N PRO A 125 -3.62 26.72 40.06
CA PRO A 125 -4.95 26.16 39.83
C PRO A 125 -5.77 26.93 38.78
N GLN A 126 -6.59 26.19 38.03
CA GLN A 126 -7.58 26.71 37.07
C GLN A 126 -8.56 27.71 37.72
N PRO A 127 -8.88 28.84 37.06
CA PRO A 127 -10.10 29.59 37.34
C PRO A 127 -11.33 28.91 36.73
N GLN A 128 -12.45 28.92 37.47
CA GLN A 128 -13.76 28.51 36.98
C GLN A 128 -14.24 29.38 35.79
N PRO A 129 -15.09 28.86 34.89
CA PRO A 129 -15.63 29.64 33.79
C PRO A 129 -16.59 30.72 34.33
N GLN A 130 -16.35 31.99 33.96
CA GLN A 130 -17.38 33.03 34.00
C GLN A 130 -18.20 33.02 32.70
N PRO A 131 -19.47 33.49 32.73
CA PRO A 131 -20.37 33.40 31.58
C PRO A 131 -19.87 34.28 30.42
N GLN A 132 -19.81 33.71 29.22
CA GLN A 132 -19.55 34.48 28.01
C GLN A 132 -20.66 35.53 27.78
N PRO A 133 -20.32 36.75 27.31
CA PRO A 133 -21.29 37.66 26.72
C PRO A 133 -21.96 37.01 25.53
N GLN A 134 -23.26 37.22 25.37
CA GLN A 134 -23.99 36.83 24.15
C GLN A 134 -23.24 37.37 22.92
N PRO A 135 -22.92 36.53 21.93
CA PRO A 135 -22.44 37.01 20.65
C PRO A 135 -23.49 37.96 20.07
N GLN A 136 -23.08 39.18 19.77
CA GLN A 136 -23.72 39.95 18.71
C GLN A 136 -23.72 39.08 17.44
N PRO A 137 -24.76 39.14 16.59
CA PRO A 137 -24.82 38.32 15.40
C PRO A 137 -23.67 38.75 14.47
N GLN A 138 -22.61 37.94 14.43
CA GLN A 138 -21.68 37.91 13.31
C GLN A 138 -22.28 37.05 12.20
N PRO A 139 -21.91 37.33 10.94
CA PRO A 139 -22.66 36.90 9.77
C PRO A 139 -22.76 35.37 9.76
N GLN A 140 -23.96 34.85 9.51
CA GLN A 140 -24.12 33.45 9.14
C GLN A 140 -23.08 33.11 8.05
N PRO A 141 -22.57 31.86 7.98
CA PRO A 141 -22.07 31.36 6.72
C PRO A 141 -23.16 31.68 5.71
N GLN A 142 -22.81 32.44 4.68
CA GLN A 142 -23.70 32.57 3.54
C GLN A 142 -24.12 31.13 3.22
N PRO A 143 -25.42 30.83 3.14
CA PRO A 143 -25.84 29.65 2.38
C PRO A 143 -25.04 29.71 1.08
N ASP A 144 -24.63 28.56 0.52
CA ASP A 144 -24.22 28.51 -0.88
C ASP A 144 -24.99 29.60 -1.60
N GLN A 145 -24.27 30.64 -2.04
CA GLN A 145 -24.89 31.69 -2.83
C GLN A 145 -25.74 30.91 -3.84
N PRO A 146 -27.05 31.19 -3.99
CA PRO A 146 -27.85 30.49 -4.99
C PRO A 146 -26.99 30.46 -6.24
N GLY A 147 -26.55 29.24 -6.60
CA GLY A 147 -25.37 29.08 -7.44
C GLY A 147 -25.55 30.01 -8.61
N GLU A 148 -24.60 30.93 -8.85
CA GLU A 148 -24.81 31.94 -9.88
C GLU A 148 -25.29 31.20 -11.14
N ASP A 149 -26.56 31.44 -11.50
CA ASP A 149 -27.20 30.67 -12.56
C ASP A 149 -26.56 31.12 -13.86
N TYR A 150 -25.64 30.31 -14.36
CA TYR A 150 -25.04 30.52 -15.66
C TYR A 150 -25.96 29.92 -16.71
N TYR A 151 -25.98 30.57 -17.87
CA TYR A 151 -26.59 30.04 -19.07
C TYR A 151 -25.49 29.92 -20.12
N VAL A 152 -25.45 28.80 -20.84
CA VAL A 152 -24.47 28.52 -21.88
C VAL A 152 -25.18 28.47 -23.24
N GLY A 153 -24.64 29.19 -24.21
CA GLY A 153 -25.11 29.21 -25.59
C GLY A 153 -24.29 28.24 -26.44
N GLN A 154 -24.89 27.12 -26.82
CA GLN A 154 -24.27 26.11 -27.68
C GLN A 154 -25.17 25.84 -28.90
N ASN A 155 -24.60 25.93 -30.11
CA ASN A 155 -25.31 25.68 -31.38
C ASN A 155 -26.62 26.48 -31.56
N GLY A 156 -26.67 27.70 -31.01
CA GLY A 156 -27.87 28.56 -31.08
C GLY A 156 -28.96 28.24 -30.06
N GLN A 157 -28.72 27.30 -29.14
CA GLN A 157 -29.62 27.00 -28.02
C GLN A 157 -29.02 27.46 -26.68
N GLN A 158 -29.88 27.99 -25.82
CA GLN A 158 -29.55 28.36 -24.45
C GLN A 158 -29.78 27.17 -23.53
N ILE A 159 -28.76 26.81 -22.77
CA ILE A 159 -28.75 25.71 -21.79
C ILE A 159 -28.53 26.34 -20.41
N GLY A 160 -29.46 26.12 -19.49
CA GLY A 160 -29.36 26.62 -18.12
C GLY A 160 -30.72 26.68 -17.41
N PRO A 161 -30.73 27.00 -16.11
CA PRO A 161 -29.57 27.39 -15.31
C PRO A 161 -28.59 26.22 -15.05
N VAL A 162 -27.30 26.49 -15.12
CA VAL A 162 -26.21 25.56 -14.75
C VAL A 162 -25.25 26.22 -13.77
N THR A 163 -24.60 25.41 -12.93
CA THR A 163 -23.64 25.91 -11.93
C THR A 163 -22.25 26.10 -12.52
N ARG A 164 -21.42 26.89 -11.83
CA ARG A 164 -19.99 27.06 -12.16
C ARG A 164 -19.26 25.71 -12.29
N GLN A 165 -19.53 24.78 -11.37
CA GLN A 165 -18.90 23.46 -11.35
C GLN A 165 -19.28 22.63 -12.58
N GLN A 166 -20.56 22.66 -12.99
CA GLN A 166 -21.03 21.97 -14.19
C GLN A 166 -20.38 22.52 -15.48
N ILE A 167 -20.11 23.82 -15.55
CA ILE A 167 -19.39 24.42 -16.67
C ILE A 167 -17.92 23.95 -16.70
N LEU A 168 -17.26 23.88 -15.54
CA LEU A 168 -15.88 23.36 -15.44
C LEU A 168 -15.80 21.89 -15.84
N GLU A 169 -16.75 21.08 -15.40
CA GLU A 169 -16.87 19.66 -15.77
C GLU A 169 -17.13 19.49 -17.27
N ALA A 170 -18.02 20.30 -17.86
CA ALA A 170 -18.29 20.28 -19.30
C ALA A 170 -17.08 20.71 -20.13
N LEU A 171 -16.29 21.70 -19.67
CA LEU A 171 -15.03 22.10 -20.31
C LEU A 171 -13.99 20.97 -20.22
N ALA A 172 -13.85 20.33 -19.06
CA ALA A 172 -12.92 19.22 -18.85
C ALA A 172 -13.29 17.99 -19.68
N ALA A 173 -14.58 17.72 -19.85
CA ALA A 173 -15.12 16.63 -20.68
C ALA A 173 -15.14 16.95 -22.18
N GLY A 174 -14.75 18.17 -22.60
CA GLY A 174 -14.82 18.64 -23.99
C GLY A 174 -16.25 18.83 -24.53
N GLN A 175 -17.25 18.81 -23.64
CA GLN A 175 -18.67 19.02 -23.94
C GLN A 175 -19.03 20.49 -24.11
N ALA A 176 -18.23 21.40 -23.53
CA ALA A 176 -18.26 22.83 -23.78
C ALA A 176 -16.90 23.30 -24.28
N ARG A 177 -16.87 24.32 -25.14
CA ARG A 177 -15.63 24.92 -25.65
C ARG A 177 -15.35 26.24 -24.94
N PRO A 178 -14.08 26.63 -24.77
CA PRO A 178 -13.71 27.95 -24.23
C PRO A 178 -14.33 29.14 -24.99
N THR A 179 -14.67 28.95 -26.28
CA THR A 179 -15.32 29.94 -27.15
C THR A 179 -16.86 29.89 -27.13
N ASP A 180 -17.47 28.89 -26.49
CA ASP A 180 -18.92 28.86 -26.32
C ASP A 180 -19.33 30.05 -25.43
N LEU A 181 -20.53 30.57 -25.65
CA LEU A 181 -20.99 31.77 -24.97
C LEU A 181 -21.56 31.40 -23.61
N VAL A 182 -21.31 32.24 -22.61
CA VAL A 182 -21.91 32.14 -21.29
C VAL A 182 -22.43 33.51 -20.86
N TRP A 183 -23.52 33.49 -20.11
CA TRP A 183 -24.11 34.67 -19.52
C TRP A 183 -24.55 34.35 -18.10
N LYS A 184 -24.35 35.30 -17.19
CA LYS A 184 -24.91 35.28 -15.84
C LYS A 184 -25.59 36.61 -15.55
N GLN A 185 -26.49 36.59 -14.56
CA GLN A 185 -27.18 37.78 -14.11
C GLN A 185 -26.18 38.88 -13.71
N GLY A 186 -26.28 40.04 -14.36
CA GLY A 186 -25.37 41.17 -14.18
C GLY A 186 -24.38 41.40 -15.34
N MET A 187 -24.30 40.49 -16.31
CA MET A 187 -23.55 40.71 -17.55
C MET A 187 -24.36 41.53 -18.56
N PRO A 188 -23.78 42.55 -19.20
CA PRO A 188 -24.49 43.36 -20.20
C PRO A 188 -24.77 42.58 -21.50
N ASP A 189 -23.90 41.64 -21.86
CA ASP A 189 -23.99 40.80 -23.06
C ASP A 189 -23.43 39.39 -22.77
N TRP A 190 -23.76 38.44 -23.64
CA TRP A 190 -23.14 37.11 -23.66
C TRP A 190 -21.64 37.23 -23.97
N ALA A 191 -20.80 36.52 -23.22
CA ALA A 191 -19.36 36.54 -23.43
C ALA A 191 -18.80 35.12 -23.59
N PRO A 192 -17.67 34.91 -24.30
CA PRO A 192 -17.03 33.61 -24.33
C PRO A 192 -16.68 33.10 -22.93
N ILE A 193 -16.86 31.81 -22.66
CA ILE A 193 -16.57 31.20 -21.34
C ILE A 193 -15.18 31.59 -20.83
N GLN A 194 -14.16 31.53 -21.69
CA GLN A 194 -12.77 31.87 -21.33
C GLN A 194 -12.53 33.33 -20.95
N SER A 195 -13.45 34.25 -21.29
CA SER A 195 -13.29 35.68 -21.00
C SER A 195 -13.64 36.04 -19.56
N LEU A 196 -14.33 35.16 -18.85
CA LEU A 196 -14.64 35.29 -17.44
C LEU A 196 -13.46 34.80 -16.59
N PRO A 197 -12.95 35.62 -15.65
CA PRO A 197 -11.79 35.28 -14.81
C PRO A 197 -11.94 33.93 -14.11
N GLU A 198 -13.16 33.57 -13.70
CA GLU A 198 -13.47 32.32 -13.02
C GLU A 198 -13.32 31.06 -13.90
N PHE A 199 -13.20 31.21 -15.23
CA PHE A 199 -12.96 30.12 -16.19
C PHE A 199 -11.63 30.29 -16.96
N ALA A 200 -10.89 31.38 -16.74
CA ALA A 200 -9.68 31.72 -17.47
C ALA A 200 -8.47 30.77 -17.22
N GLN A 201 -8.51 29.95 -16.15
CA GLN A 201 -7.52 28.88 -15.94
C GLN A 201 -7.88 27.59 -16.70
N ALA A 202 -9.17 27.34 -16.96
CA ALA A 202 -9.62 26.17 -17.72
C ALA A 202 -9.33 26.29 -19.22
N SER A 203 -9.14 27.51 -19.74
CA SER A 203 -8.86 27.80 -21.15
C SER A 203 -7.42 27.55 -21.59
N LYS A 204 -6.50 27.27 -20.65
CA LYS A 204 -5.11 26.91 -20.99
C LYS A 204 -4.93 25.44 -21.40
N GLY A 205 -5.99 24.63 -21.33
CA GLY A 205 -5.91 23.19 -21.50
C GLY A 205 -4.91 22.55 -20.52
N PRO A 206 -4.83 21.22 -20.47
CA PRO A 206 -3.60 20.58 -20.04
C PRO A 206 -2.46 21.10 -20.93
N PRO A 207 -1.22 21.26 -20.42
CA PRO A 207 -0.06 21.45 -21.28
C PRO A 207 -0.12 20.43 -22.42
N PRO A 208 0.27 20.77 -23.66
CA PRO A 208 0.38 19.76 -24.72
C PRO A 208 1.19 18.60 -24.15
N LEU A 209 0.64 17.39 -24.25
CA LEU A 209 1.32 16.19 -23.81
C LEU A 209 2.75 16.28 -24.36
N PRO A 210 3.80 16.08 -23.53
CA PRO A 210 5.13 15.92 -24.08
C PRO A 210 5.02 14.92 -25.23
N PRO A 211 5.69 15.16 -26.37
CA PRO A 211 5.57 14.31 -27.56
C PRO A 211 5.60 12.89 -27.09
N SER A 212 4.52 12.14 -27.41
CA SER A 212 4.22 10.82 -26.84
C SER A 212 5.53 10.15 -26.52
N GLN A 213 5.90 10.12 -25.23
CA GLN A 213 6.95 9.20 -24.86
C GLN A 213 6.49 7.86 -25.45
N PRO A 214 7.40 7.07 -26.02
CA PRO A 214 7.07 5.69 -26.35
C PRO A 214 6.20 5.18 -25.20
N GLY A 215 5.11 4.46 -25.51
CA GLY A 215 4.38 3.74 -24.45
C GLY A 215 5.39 3.05 -23.53
N PRO A 216 5.02 2.75 -22.27
CA PRO A 216 5.94 2.10 -21.33
C PRO A 216 6.79 1.10 -22.11
N PRO A 217 8.14 1.20 -22.05
CA PRO A 217 9.00 0.45 -22.95
C PRO A 217 8.49 -1.00 -22.98
N PRO A 218 8.45 -1.64 -24.16
CA PRO A 218 8.06 -3.05 -24.23
C PRO A 218 8.82 -3.79 -23.13
N LEU A 219 8.19 -4.82 -22.55
CA LEU A 219 8.89 -5.68 -21.60
C LEU A 219 10.28 -5.96 -22.19
N PRO A 220 11.37 -5.99 -21.39
CA PRO A 220 12.68 -6.34 -21.92
C PRO A 220 12.68 -7.81 -22.40
N THR A 221 12.10 -8.04 -23.57
CA THR A 221 11.84 -9.32 -24.25
C THR A 221 12.17 -9.21 -25.75
N ASP A 222 12.64 -8.04 -26.22
CA ASP A 222 13.17 -7.80 -27.57
C ASP A 222 14.47 -8.60 -27.82
N GLY A 223 14.34 -9.93 -27.92
CA GLY A 223 15.38 -10.88 -28.35
C GLY A 223 16.57 -11.08 -27.40
N GLY A 224 16.61 -10.40 -26.25
CA GLY A 224 17.57 -10.64 -25.18
C GLY A 224 17.09 -11.77 -24.24
N PRO A 225 18.00 -12.53 -23.60
CA PRO A 225 17.60 -13.40 -22.50
C PRO A 225 16.84 -12.57 -21.45
N ALA A 226 15.79 -13.16 -20.85
CA ALA A 226 15.15 -12.58 -19.67
C ALA A 226 16.24 -12.06 -18.73
N PRO A 227 16.11 -10.86 -18.15
CA PRO A 227 17.16 -10.32 -17.30
C PRO A 227 17.52 -11.40 -16.28
N GLY A 228 18.81 -11.65 -16.04
CA GLY A 228 19.26 -12.79 -15.24
C GLY A 228 18.69 -12.79 -13.81
N PRO A 229 18.97 -13.85 -13.01
CA PRO A 229 18.44 -13.99 -11.66
C PRO A 229 18.66 -12.73 -10.83
N LEU A 230 17.81 -12.48 -9.83
CA LEU A 230 18.01 -11.49 -8.77
C LEU A 230 19.25 -11.87 -7.93
N SER A 231 20.46 -11.84 -8.50
CA SER A 231 21.70 -12.09 -7.77
C SER A 231 22.44 -10.77 -7.56
N ASN A 232 22.56 -10.38 -6.30
CA ASN A 232 23.41 -9.28 -5.87
C ASN A 232 24.88 -9.67 -6.00
N ASP A 233 25.53 -9.38 -7.12
CA ASP A 233 26.98 -9.56 -7.31
C ASP A 233 27.85 -8.56 -6.49
N ASN A 234 27.32 -8.01 -5.39
CA ASN A 234 28.07 -7.16 -4.46
C ASN A 234 28.11 -7.79 -3.05
N THR A 235 28.78 -8.94 -2.92
CA THR A 235 29.24 -9.43 -1.61
C THR A 235 30.73 -9.19 -1.48
N GLY A 236 31.13 -8.34 -0.54
CA GLY A 236 32.53 -8.20 -0.13
C GLY A 236 33.12 -9.51 0.40
N PRO A 237 34.45 -9.60 0.55
CA PRO A 237 35.12 -10.86 0.89
C PRO A 237 34.72 -11.32 2.31
N GLY A 238 34.10 -12.51 2.40
CA GLY A 238 33.86 -13.20 3.68
C GLY A 238 32.42 -13.69 3.95
N GLN A 239 31.46 -13.47 3.05
CA GLN A 239 30.10 -14.00 3.21
C GLN A 239 29.93 -15.32 2.44
N VAL A 240 29.59 -16.39 3.16
CA VAL A 240 29.12 -17.64 2.55
C VAL A 240 27.75 -17.32 1.95
N PRO A 241 27.55 -17.46 0.64
CA PRO A 241 26.42 -16.82 0.02
C PRO A 241 25.17 -17.70 0.13
N TYR A 242 24.07 -17.09 0.57
CA TYR A 242 22.72 -17.68 0.51
C TYR A 242 22.21 -17.83 -0.95
N ASN A 243 23.04 -17.49 -1.96
CA ASN A 243 22.78 -17.53 -3.40
C ASN A 243 22.82 -18.94 -4.03
N SER A 244 22.63 -20.00 -3.24
CA SER A 244 22.58 -21.35 -3.79
C SER A 244 21.35 -21.51 -4.70
N GLU A 245 21.50 -22.25 -5.79
CA GLU A 245 20.40 -22.58 -6.71
C GLU A 245 19.16 -23.12 -5.97
N HIS A 246 19.36 -23.84 -4.87
CA HIS A 246 18.28 -24.35 -4.01
C HIS A 246 17.48 -23.24 -3.33
N ALA A 247 18.14 -22.21 -2.81
CA ALA A 247 17.46 -21.08 -2.18
C ALA A 247 16.61 -20.33 -3.20
N ARG A 248 17.15 -20.06 -4.40
CA ARG A 248 16.39 -19.45 -5.50
C ARG A 248 15.19 -20.28 -5.93
N ILE A 249 15.36 -21.59 -6.14
CA ILE A 249 14.25 -22.50 -6.49
C ILE A 249 13.17 -22.45 -5.40
N SER A 250 13.56 -22.50 -4.12
CA SER A 250 12.60 -22.42 -3.02
C SER A 250 11.90 -21.06 -2.95
N ALA A 251 12.59 -19.96 -3.24
CA ALA A 251 12.00 -18.63 -3.27
C ALA A 251 10.99 -18.48 -4.41
N ILE A 252 11.29 -19.04 -5.59
CA ILE A 252 10.36 -19.09 -6.73
C ILE A 252 9.12 -19.92 -6.37
N MET A 253 9.33 -21.10 -5.76
CA MET A 253 8.24 -21.99 -5.34
C MET A 253 7.33 -21.31 -4.33
N LEU A 254 7.89 -20.78 -3.24
CA LEU A 254 7.11 -20.12 -2.19
C LEU A 254 6.47 -18.83 -2.70
N GLY A 255 7.21 -18.01 -3.46
CA GLY A 255 6.70 -16.75 -4.00
C GLY A 255 5.51 -16.96 -4.92
N SER A 256 5.63 -17.88 -5.88
CA SER A 256 4.53 -18.20 -6.79
C SER A 256 3.34 -18.77 -6.02
N THR A 257 3.57 -19.78 -5.16
CA THR A 257 2.49 -20.44 -4.41
C THR A 257 1.76 -19.48 -3.47
N LEU A 258 2.50 -18.65 -2.72
CA LEU A 258 1.90 -17.68 -1.82
C LEU A 258 1.23 -16.52 -2.56
N GLY A 259 1.74 -16.12 -3.72
CA GLY A 259 1.11 -15.11 -4.58
C GLY A 259 -0.28 -15.54 -5.04
N ILE A 260 -0.40 -16.77 -5.52
CA ILE A 260 -1.67 -17.35 -5.96
C ILE A 260 -2.60 -17.59 -4.77
N PHE A 261 -2.08 -18.18 -3.68
CA PHE A 261 -2.87 -18.35 -2.48
C PHE A 261 -3.39 -17.02 -1.94
N GLY A 262 -2.56 -15.98 -1.94
CA GLY A 262 -2.95 -14.64 -1.53
C GLY A 262 -4.05 -14.06 -2.42
N HIS A 263 -3.99 -14.32 -3.73
CA HIS A 263 -5.05 -13.93 -4.67
C HIS A 263 -6.37 -14.63 -4.35
N GLU A 264 -6.38 -15.96 -4.20
CA GLU A 264 -7.59 -16.71 -3.82
C GLU A 264 -8.13 -16.33 -2.44
N LEU A 265 -7.22 -16.05 -1.50
CA LEU A 265 -7.58 -15.52 -0.19
C LEU A 265 -8.23 -14.14 -0.30
N GLY A 266 -7.83 -13.31 -1.26
CA GLY A 266 -8.47 -12.04 -1.56
C GLY A 266 -9.95 -12.23 -1.92
N HIS A 267 -10.26 -13.18 -2.82
CA HIS A 267 -11.64 -13.54 -3.13
C HIS A 267 -12.39 -14.11 -1.93
N ALA A 268 -11.74 -14.97 -1.12
CA ALA A 268 -12.35 -15.50 0.09
C ALA A 268 -12.66 -14.40 1.11
N MET A 269 -11.78 -13.42 1.28
CA MET A 269 -12.01 -12.25 2.14
C MET A 269 -13.20 -11.43 1.65
N ILE A 270 -13.27 -11.14 0.36
CA ILE A 270 -14.38 -10.42 -0.27
C ILE A 270 -15.69 -11.18 -0.08
N GLY A 271 -15.72 -12.47 -0.42
CA GLY A 271 -16.92 -13.30 -0.40
C GLY A 271 -17.42 -13.65 1.01
N GLU A 272 -16.53 -14.10 1.90
CA GLU A 272 -16.91 -14.61 3.23
C GLU A 272 -17.17 -13.49 4.24
N LEU A 273 -16.47 -12.35 4.14
CA LEU A 273 -16.67 -11.20 5.00
C LEU A 273 -17.56 -10.12 4.37
N GLN A 274 -17.98 -10.31 3.12
CA GLN A 274 -18.79 -9.35 2.35
C GLN A 274 -18.09 -7.99 2.21
N LEU A 275 -16.77 -8.01 2.01
CA LEU A 275 -16.00 -6.79 1.79
C LEU A 275 -16.32 -6.22 0.41
N PRO A 276 -16.36 -4.89 0.24
CA PRO A 276 -16.46 -4.30 -1.08
C PRO A 276 -15.17 -4.53 -1.88
N ALA A 277 -15.28 -5.00 -3.12
CA ALA A 277 -14.20 -4.87 -4.08
C ALA A 277 -13.98 -3.38 -4.41
N THR A 278 -12.74 -2.89 -4.33
CA THR A 278 -12.42 -1.46 -4.53
C THR A 278 -12.07 -1.11 -5.99
N GLY A 279 -12.26 -2.09 -6.89
CA GLY A 279 -12.04 -2.04 -8.33
C GLY A 279 -12.59 -3.30 -8.99
N ALA A 280 -12.01 -3.70 -10.13
CA ALA A 280 -12.21 -5.05 -10.64
C ALA A 280 -11.78 -6.07 -9.57
N GLU A 281 -12.56 -7.12 -9.36
CA GLU A 281 -12.34 -8.04 -8.24
C GLU A 281 -10.99 -8.75 -8.36
N GLU A 282 -10.64 -9.22 -9.55
CA GLU A 282 -9.34 -9.84 -9.87
C GLU A 282 -8.14 -8.93 -9.55
N ASP A 283 -8.21 -7.65 -9.95
CA ASP A 283 -7.17 -6.67 -9.64
C ASP A 283 -7.11 -6.34 -8.14
N THR A 284 -8.26 -6.40 -7.46
CA THR A 284 -8.37 -6.19 -6.01
C THR A 284 -7.74 -7.37 -5.25
N ALA A 285 -7.94 -8.60 -5.73
CA ALA A 285 -7.33 -9.81 -5.20
C ALA A 285 -5.80 -9.84 -5.40
N ASP A 286 -5.32 -9.43 -6.57
CA ASP A 286 -3.89 -9.24 -6.84
C ASP A 286 -3.26 -8.19 -5.92
N GLU A 287 -3.92 -7.05 -5.75
CA GLU A 287 -3.48 -5.97 -4.86
C GLU A 287 -3.37 -6.47 -3.42
N PHE A 288 -4.41 -7.16 -2.93
CA PHE A 288 -4.42 -7.78 -1.60
C PHE A 288 -3.25 -8.75 -1.41
N SER A 289 -3.02 -9.64 -2.39
CA SER A 289 -1.91 -10.59 -2.37
C SER A 289 -0.56 -9.88 -2.24
N ALA A 290 -0.32 -8.85 -3.06
CA ALA A 290 0.92 -8.09 -3.03
C ALA A 290 1.12 -7.33 -1.69
N LEU A 291 0.06 -6.75 -1.13
CA LEU A 291 0.11 -6.05 0.15
C LEU A 291 0.46 -7.01 1.30
N ILE A 292 -0.25 -8.14 1.42
CA ILE A 292 0.01 -9.14 2.46
C ILE A 292 1.41 -9.74 2.33
N LEU A 293 1.86 -10.04 1.11
CA LEU A 293 3.20 -10.57 0.93
C LEU A 293 4.28 -9.55 1.28
N SER A 294 4.05 -8.28 0.94
CA SER A 294 4.99 -7.22 1.26
C SER A 294 5.09 -6.95 2.77
N SER A 295 4.04 -7.21 3.55
CA SER A 295 4.05 -7.00 5.01
C SER A 295 4.98 -7.95 5.77
N ILE A 296 5.39 -9.08 5.15
CA ILE A 296 6.47 -9.96 5.66
C ILE A 296 7.75 -9.18 5.95
N LEU A 297 7.98 -8.09 5.22
CA LEU A 297 9.20 -7.30 5.25
C LEU A 297 9.08 -6.00 6.06
N GLU A 298 7.92 -5.73 6.66
CA GLU A 298 7.68 -4.55 7.51
C GLU A 298 8.48 -4.65 8.82
N ASP A 299 8.33 -5.76 9.56
CA ASP A 299 9.16 -6.04 10.74
C ASP A 299 10.17 -7.16 10.47
N THR A 300 11.39 -6.72 10.15
CA THR A 300 12.54 -7.63 9.97
C THR A 300 13.46 -7.64 11.19
N THR A 301 13.02 -7.09 12.33
CA THR A 301 13.81 -6.99 13.54
C THR A 301 14.19 -8.37 14.05
N GLY A 302 15.49 -8.59 14.26
CA GLY A 302 16.01 -9.89 14.71
C GLY A 302 16.17 -10.94 13.61
N MET A 303 15.80 -10.65 12.36
CA MET A 303 16.11 -11.51 11.22
C MET A 303 17.56 -11.29 10.74
N SER A 304 18.20 -12.36 10.24
CA SER A 304 19.50 -12.21 9.58
C SER A 304 19.35 -11.51 8.22
N PRO A 305 20.38 -10.78 7.74
CA PRO A 305 20.35 -10.19 6.39
C PRO A 305 20.03 -11.20 5.29
N ASP A 306 20.53 -12.43 5.41
CA ASP A 306 20.27 -13.51 4.45
C ASP A 306 18.79 -13.91 4.41
N MET A 307 18.15 -14.02 5.58
CA MET A 307 16.70 -14.31 5.66
C MET A 307 15.89 -13.18 5.04
N VAL A 308 16.26 -11.94 5.32
CA VAL A 308 15.60 -10.75 4.78
C VAL A 308 15.74 -10.70 3.25
N SER A 309 16.92 -11.03 2.73
CA SER A 309 17.14 -11.15 1.28
C SER A 309 16.29 -12.27 0.68
N TYR A 310 16.23 -13.43 1.32
CA TYR A 310 15.41 -14.56 0.90
C TYR A 310 13.92 -14.20 0.82
N LEU A 311 13.39 -13.56 1.86
CA LEU A 311 11.99 -13.13 1.88
C LEU A 311 11.73 -12.03 0.84
N THR A 312 12.70 -11.14 0.59
CA THR A 312 12.62 -10.17 -0.50
C THR A 312 12.52 -10.86 -1.86
N GLU A 313 13.26 -11.95 -2.07
CA GLU A 313 13.15 -12.79 -3.28
C GLU A 313 11.79 -13.49 -3.36
N VAL A 314 11.28 -14.06 -2.27
CA VAL A 314 9.93 -14.69 -2.21
C VAL A 314 8.86 -13.68 -2.65
N VAL A 315 8.87 -12.47 -2.08
CA VAL A 315 7.91 -11.42 -2.46
C VAL A 315 8.12 -10.98 -3.91
N SER A 316 9.37 -10.85 -4.37
CA SER A 316 9.67 -10.50 -5.76
C SER A 316 9.13 -11.54 -6.75
N TYR A 317 9.29 -12.84 -6.46
CA TYR A 317 8.83 -13.92 -7.33
C TYR A 317 7.31 -14.07 -7.37
N SER A 318 6.59 -13.65 -6.33
CA SER A 318 5.12 -13.58 -6.37
C SER A 318 4.60 -12.63 -7.46
N THR A 319 5.30 -11.50 -7.66
CA THR A 319 4.98 -10.50 -8.68
C THR A 319 5.55 -10.85 -10.06
N LEU A 320 6.75 -11.46 -10.12
CA LEU A 320 7.37 -11.87 -11.38
C LEU A 320 6.58 -12.95 -12.14
N LEU A 321 5.67 -13.65 -11.47
CA LEU A 321 4.71 -14.54 -12.12
C LEU A 321 3.97 -13.83 -13.28
N TRP A 322 3.42 -12.64 -13.00
CA TRP A 322 2.69 -11.86 -14.00
C TRP A 322 3.58 -11.28 -15.09
N TYR A 323 4.83 -10.94 -14.76
CA TYR A 323 5.82 -10.50 -15.76
C TYR A 323 6.11 -11.61 -16.78
N HIS A 324 6.39 -12.82 -16.29
CA HIS A 324 6.73 -13.95 -17.15
C HIS A 324 5.53 -14.49 -17.92
N ASP A 325 4.34 -14.44 -17.33
CA ASP A 325 3.10 -14.74 -18.02
C ASP A 325 2.81 -13.73 -19.15
N ALA A 326 3.00 -12.44 -18.91
CA ALA A 326 2.89 -11.41 -19.94
C ALA A 326 3.89 -11.64 -21.09
N ALA A 327 5.16 -11.91 -20.76
CA ALA A 327 6.19 -12.20 -21.76
C ALA A 327 5.85 -13.45 -22.61
N ARG A 328 5.29 -14.50 -22.00
CA ARG A 328 4.82 -15.70 -22.72
C ARG A 328 3.61 -15.41 -23.60
N SER A 329 2.64 -14.66 -23.09
CA SER A 329 1.44 -14.26 -23.83
C SER A 329 1.78 -13.44 -25.07
N GLU A 330 2.71 -12.50 -24.94
CA GLU A 330 3.24 -11.71 -26.05
C GLU A 330 3.90 -12.61 -27.11
N GLN A 331 4.79 -13.53 -26.71
CA GLN A 331 5.45 -14.47 -27.62
C GLN A 331 4.47 -15.37 -28.38
N GLN A 332 3.36 -15.74 -27.75
CA GLN A 332 2.32 -16.58 -28.36
C GLN A 332 1.33 -15.78 -29.21
N GLY A 333 1.40 -14.45 -29.18
CA GLY A 333 0.40 -13.57 -29.81
C GLY A 333 -0.99 -13.73 -29.19
N ALA A 334 -1.05 -14.21 -27.94
CA ALA A 334 -2.29 -14.37 -27.21
C ALA A 334 -2.88 -12.98 -26.91
N LYS A 335 -4.16 -12.80 -27.18
CA LYS A 335 -4.88 -11.56 -26.88
C LYS A 335 -5.99 -11.86 -25.90
N ILE A 336 -5.95 -11.20 -24.75
CA ILE A 336 -7.04 -11.25 -23.79
C ILE A 336 -8.23 -10.45 -24.37
N PRO A 337 -9.43 -11.03 -24.44
CA PRO A 337 -10.62 -10.28 -24.84
C PRO A 337 -10.87 -9.11 -23.90
N TRP A 338 -11.38 -7.99 -24.41
CA TRP A 338 -11.65 -6.80 -23.58
C TRP A 338 -12.71 -7.02 -22.48
N TYR A 339 -13.48 -8.10 -22.58
CA TYR A 339 -14.53 -8.50 -21.63
C TYR A 339 -14.07 -9.59 -20.65
N ASP A 340 -12.80 -10.00 -20.71
CA ASP A 340 -12.24 -10.89 -19.71
C ASP A 340 -12.31 -10.23 -18.33
N GLU A 341 -12.54 -11.04 -17.31
CA GLU A 341 -12.59 -10.55 -15.93
C GLU A 341 -11.19 -10.20 -15.41
N HIS A 342 -10.15 -10.81 -15.98
CA HIS A 342 -8.77 -10.52 -15.66
C HIS A 342 -8.22 -9.40 -16.53
N SER A 343 -7.56 -8.44 -15.87
CA SER A 343 -6.67 -7.51 -16.54
C SER A 343 -5.53 -8.24 -17.26
N ALA A 344 -5.01 -7.62 -18.33
CA ALA A 344 -3.80 -8.10 -19.00
C ALA A 344 -2.64 -8.29 -18.02
N SER A 345 -1.84 -9.33 -18.21
CA SER A 345 -0.75 -9.72 -17.29
C SER A 345 0.28 -8.60 -17.09
N GLU A 346 0.49 -7.73 -18.08
CA GLU A 346 1.32 -6.51 -17.94
C GLU A 346 0.73 -5.53 -16.93
N THR A 347 -0.60 -5.40 -16.91
CA THR A 347 -1.33 -4.56 -15.95
C THR A 347 -1.28 -5.16 -14.55
N ARG A 348 -1.51 -6.46 -14.42
CA ARG A 348 -1.38 -7.21 -13.15
C ARG A 348 0.02 -7.07 -12.58
N PHE A 349 1.05 -7.28 -13.42
CA PHE A 349 2.45 -7.10 -13.05
C PHE A 349 2.76 -5.67 -12.59
N ARG A 350 2.36 -4.65 -13.36
CA ARG A 350 2.57 -3.25 -12.97
C ARG A 350 1.95 -2.94 -11.61
N ASN A 351 0.71 -3.37 -11.38
CA ASN A 351 -0.02 -3.09 -10.15
C ASN A 351 0.66 -3.73 -8.93
N THR A 352 0.91 -5.04 -9.01
CA THR A 352 1.56 -5.80 -7.93
C THR A 352 3.00 -5.34 -7.67
N LEU A 353 3.77 -5.01 -8.71
CA LEU A 353 5.10 -4.42 -8.56
C LEU A 353 5.05 -3.07 -7.84
N CYS A 354 4.07 -2.23 -8.16
CA CYS A 354 3.95 -0.93 -7.51
C CYS A 354 3.59 -1.07 -6.02
N MET A 355 2.75 -2.04 -5.65
CA MET A 355 2.46 -2.32 -4.24
C MET A 355 3.72 -2.75 -3.49
N ILE A 356 4.44 -3.77 -3.96
CA ILE A 356 5.65 -4.24 -3.26
C ILE A 356 6.75 -3.17 -3.27
N TYR A 357 6.95 -2.44 -4.37
CA TYR A 357 7.95 -1.36 -4.43
C TYR A 357 7.61 -0.24 -3.46
N GLY A 358 6.34 0.12 -3.34
CA GLY A 358 5.87 1.15 -2.43
C GLY A 358 6.02 0.79 -0.96
N SER A 359 6.03 -0.49 -0.60
CA SER A 359 6.29 -0.92 0.79
C SER A 359 7.75 -0.70 1.18
N SER A 360 8.69 -0.91 0.26
CA SER A 360 10.11 -0.67 0.50
C SER A 360 10.91 -0.44 -0.80
N PRO A 361 11.02 0.83 -1.25
CA PRO A 361 11.80 1.16 -2.45
C PRO A 361 13.24 0.66 -2.37
N ALA A 362 13.84 0.71 -1.17
CA ALA A 362 15.22 0.25 -0.95
C ALA A 362 15.40 -1.25 -1.26
N ARG A 363 14.42 -2.10 -0.89
CA ARG A 363 14.48 -3.56 -1.13
C ARG A 363 14.20 -3.92 -2.58
N PHE A 364 13.21 -3.27 -3.18
CA PHE A 364 12.70 -3.62 -4.51
C PHE A 364 13.30 -2.79 -5.64
N LYS A 365 14.23 -1.87 -5.35
CA LYS A 365 14.93 -1.08 -6.37
C LYS A 365 15.57 -1.94 -7.46
N ALA A 366 16.26 -3.02 -7.07
CA ALA A 366 16.93 -3.90 -8.02
C ALA A 366 15.93 -4.56 -8.99
N LEU A 367 14.77 -5.00 -8.47
CA LEU A 367 13.69 -5.56 -9.29
C LEU A 367 13.09 -4.50 -10.22
N ALA A 368 12.79 -3.31 -9.70
CA ALA A 368 12.24 -2.22 -10.51
C ALA A 368 13.21 -1.77 -11.62
N ASP A 369 14.52 -1.75 -11.34
CA ASP A 369 15.58 -1.49 -12.33
C ASP A 369 15.64 -2.59 -13.38
N ARG A 370 15.61 -3.85 -12.94
CA ARG A 370 15.66 -5.04 -13.80
C ARG A 370 14.54 -5.03 -14.85
N VAL A 371 13.34 -4.67 -14.44
CA VAL A 371 12.13 -4.63 -15.30
C VAL A 371 11.88 -3.25 -15.92
N GLN A 372 12.83 -2.31 -15.75
CA GLN A 372 12.80 -0.97 -16.33
C GLN A 372 11.53 -0.17 -15.98
N LEU A 373 11.00 -0.34 -14.75
CA LEU A 373 9.85 0.42 -14.28
C LEU A 373 10.19 1.93 -14.32
N PRO A 374 9.43 2.77 -15.05
CA PRO A 374 9.76 4.19 -15.21
C PRO A 374 9.80 4.97 -13.89
N GLU A 375 10.70 5.95 -13.77
CA GLU A 375 10.87 6.75 -12.54
C GLU A 375 9.58 7.46 -12.11
N ARG A 376 8.78 7.96 -13.07
CA ARG A 376 7.47 8.58 -12.79
C ARG A 376 6.49 7.59 -12.12
N GLU A 377 6.55 6.32 -12.51
CA GLU A 377 5.70 5.27 -11.92
C GLU A 377 6.21 4.92 -10.51
N ARG A 378 7.52 4.79 -10.33
CA ARG A 378 8.13 4.54 -9.01
C ARG A 378 7.79 5.64 -8.00
N GLY A 379 7.85 6.90 -8.42
CA GLY A 379 7.63 8.06 -7.56
C GLY A 379 6.22 8.17 -6.96
N ARG A 380 5.24 7.40 -7.47
CA ARG A 380 3.90 7.31 -6.84
C ARG A 380 3.69 6.05 -6.02
N CYS A 381 4.52 5.02 -6.18
CA CYS A 381 4.25 3.71 -5.58
C CYS A 381 4.24 3.71 -4.05
N GLU A 382 5.10 4.48 -3.38
CA GLU A 382 5.05 4.61 -1.91
C GLU A 382 3.70 5.20 -1.44
N THR A 383 3.24 6.24 -2.14
CA THR A 383 1.94 6.87 -1.84
C THR A 383 0.78 5.93 -2.14
N ASP A 384 0.84 5.21 -3.26
CA ASP A 384 -0.21 4.29 -3.67
C ASP A 384 -0.28 3.08 -2.72
N HIS A 385 0.86 2.46 -2.37
CA HIS A 385 0.95 1.41 -1.37
C HIS A 385 0.31 1.85 -0.05
N ALA A 386 0.73 2.98 0.53
CA ALA A 386 0.20 3.45 1.81
C ALA A 386 -1.32 3.71 1.76
N LYS A 387 -1.84 4.26 0.65
CA LYS A 387 -3.27 4.48 0.48
C LYS A 387 -4.06 3.18 0.38
N ARG A 388 -3.56 2.21 -0.38
CA ARG A 388 -4.22 0.91 -0.61
C ARG A 388 -4.17 0.04 0.63
N TYR A 389 -3.02 -0.04 1.29
CA TYR A 389 -2.87 -0.71 2.57
C TYR A 389 -3.87 -0.17 3.61
N ARG A 390 -3.93 1.16 3.77
CA ARG A 390 -4.90 1.82 4.66
C ARG A 390 -6.35 1.53 4.28
N ALA A 391 -6.67 1.48 2.98
CA ALA A 391 -8.02 1.18 2.54
C ALA A 391 -8.43 -0.23 2.99
N TRP A 392 -7.55 -1.21 2.82
CA TRP A 392 -7.76 -2.58 3.30
C TRP A 392 -7.92 -2.64 4.81
N GLU A 393 -7.10 -1.94 5.59
CA GLU A 393 -7.26 -1.87 7.05
C GLU A 393 -8.64 -1.36 7.46
N LEU A 394 -9.12 -0.27 6.83
CA LEU A 394 -10.42 0.31 7.13
C LEU A 394 -11.58 -0.61 6.73
N ILE A 395 -11.44 -1.31 5.60
CA ILE A 395 -12.45 -2.23 5.08
C ILE A 395 -12.55 -3.49 5.95
N VAL A 396 -11.41 -4.00 6.43
CA VAL A 396 -11.34 -5.23 7.23
C VAL A 396 -11.64 -4.96 8.72
N ALA A 397 -11.39 -3.75 9.23
CA ALA A 397 -11.57 -3.41 10.65
C ALA A 397 -12.93 -3.83 11.26
N PRO A 398 -14.08 -3.68 10.59
CA PRO A 398 -15.37 -4.16 11.10
C PRO A 398 -15.42 -5.67 11.39
N HIS A 399 -14.54 -6.46 10.78
CA HIS A 399 -14.47 -7.92 10.90
C HIS A 399 -13.26 -8.38 11.73
N ALA A 400 -12.32 -7.48 12.04
CA ALA A 400 -11.14 -7.79 12.83
C ALA A 400 -11.42 -7.65 14.34
N ARG A 401 -10.75 -8.48 15.14
CA ARG A 401 -10.76 -8.40 16.61
C ARG A 401 -9.89 -7.25 17.09
N ASP A 402 -10.39 -6.50 18.07
CA ASP A 402 -9.63 -5.47 18.77
C ASP A 402 -8.58 -6.14 19.66
N ARG A 403 -7.32 -6.10 19.24
CA ARG A 403 -6.18 -6.56 20.06
C ARG A 403 -5.46 -5.40 20.74
N GLY A 404 -5.96 -4.17 20.61
CA GLY A 404 -5.25 -2.96 20.96
C GLY A 404 -4.03 -2.70 20.08
N GLY A 405 -3.40 -1.53 20.24
CA GLY A 405 -2.23 -1.14 19.45
C GLY A 405 -2.59 -0.58 18.07
N GLU A 406 -1.89 -1.03 17.03
CA GLU A 406 -2.00 -0.47 15.68
C GLU A 406 -3.21 -0.97 14.88
N TYR A 407 -3.85 -2.06 15.32
CA TYR A 407 -4.97 -2.69 14.61
C TYR A 407 -6.22 -2.71 15.49
N PRO A 408 -6.90 -1.56 15.64
CA PRO A 408 -8.16 -1.49 16.36
C PRO A 408 -9.25 -2.11 15.47
N GLY A 409 -9.27 -3.44 15.42
CA GLY A 409 -10.45 -4.17 14.97
C GLY A 409 -11.67 -3.71 15.76
N GLN A 410 -12.86 -3.81 15.18
CA GLN A 410 -14.09 -3.34 15.82
C GLN A 410 -14.83 -4.46 16.54
N GLN A 411 -14.40 -5.71 16.36
CA GLN A 411 -14.94 -6.87 17.07
C GLN A 411 -14.27 -7.00 18.45
N PRO A 412 -14.96 -7.51 19.47
CA PRO A 412 -14.33 -7.85 20.75
C PRO A 412 -13.09 -8.74 20.59
N ALA A 413 -12.08 -8.56 21.45
CA ALA A 413 -10.84 -9.33 21.44
C ALA A 413 -11.05 -10.86 21.53
N ASP A 414 -12.15 -11.29 22.14
CA ASP A 414 -12.55 -12.67 22.36
C ASP A 414 -13.75 -13.11 21.49
N ALA A 415 -14.11 -12.30 20.48
CA ALA A 415 -15.24 -12.60 19.61
C ALA A 415 -15.09 -13.99 18.96
N PRO A 416 -16.09 -14.89 19.11
CA PRO A 416 -16.02 -16.21 18.50
C PRO A 416 -16.10 -16.08 16.98
N GLY A 417 -15.25 -16.82 16.28
CA GLY A 417 -15.26 -16.91 14.81
C GLY A 417 -15.18 -18.37 14.37
N ALA A 418 -15.55 -18.62 13.12
CA ALA A 418 -15.45 -19.92 12.50
C ALA A 418 -13.99 -20.34 12.23
N ALA A 419 -13.78 -21.63 11.91
CA ALA A 419 -12.45 -22.22 11.80
C ALA A 419 -11.89 -22.13 10.38
N LEU A 420 -10.57 -21.91 10.26
CA LEU A 420 -9.83 -22.07 9.01
C LEU A 420 -9.05 -23.37 9.05
N ARG A 421 -9.30 -24.27 8.11
CA ARG A 421 -8.71 -25.62 8.11
C ARG A 421 -7.86 -25.84 6.88
N VAL A 422 -6.63 -26.29 7.07
CA VAL A 422 -5.75 -26.66 5.97
C VAL A 422 -5.70 -28.17 5.84
N SER A 423 -5.83 -28.66 4.61
CA SER A 423 -5.70 -30.08 4.30
C SER A 423 -4.89 -30.29 3.02
N TYR A 424 -4.13 -31.39 3.00
CA TYR A 424 -3.31 -31.79 1.87
C TYR A 424 -3.76 -33.18 1.41
N GLU A 425 -4.38 -33.25 0.25
CA GLU A 425 -4.68 -34.50 -0.42
C GLU A 425 -3.45 -35.03 -1.13
N ARG A 426 -3.29 -36.35 -1.12
CA ARG A 426 -2.14 -37.01 -1.74
C ARG A 426 -2.17 -36.81 -3.26
N SER A 427 -1.13 -36.17 -3.81
CA SER A 427 -0.98 -36.04 -5.25
C SER A 427 -0.62 -37.37 -5.93
N ALA A 428 -1.09 -37.57 -7.15
CA ALA A 428 -0.72 -38.64 -8.05
C ALA A 428 0.65 -38.42 -8.71
N THR A 429 1.13 -37.17 -8.75
CA THR A 429 2.41 -36.82 -9.39
C THR A 429 3.57 -36.88 -8.39
N GLN A 430 4.78 -37.15 -8.88
CA GLN A 430 5.98 -37.10 -8.04
C GLN A 430 6.25 -35.69 -7.51
N PHE A 431 6.05 -34.68 -8.36
CA PHE A 431 6.20 -33.28 -7.99
C PHE A 431 5.26 -32.91 -6.83
N GLY A 432 3.97 -33.21 -6.97
CA GLY A 432 2.98 -32.91 -5.93
C GLY A 432 3.23 -33.66 -4.63
N GLN A 433 3.68 -34.92 -4.67
CA GLN A 433 4.04 -35.67 -3.46
C GLN A 433 5.24 -35.08 -2.72
N GLN A 434 6.27 -34.64 -3.46
CA GLN A 434 7.44 -34.01 -2.86
C GLN A 434 7.09 -32.64 -2.29
N LEU A 435 6.35 -31.82 -3.04
CA LEU A 435 5.89 -30.51 -2.58
C LEU A 435 4.97 -30.62 -1.36
N GLN A 436 4.03 -31.56 -1.36
CA GLN A 436 3.20 -31.85 -0.20
C GLN A 436 4.05 -32.09 1.05
N GLY A 437 5.06 -32.97 0.95
CA GLY A 437 5.95 -33.23 2.08
C GLY A 437 6.68 -31.98 2.58
N GLU A 438 7.12 -31.10 1.69
CA GLU A 438 7.73 -29.82 2.06
C GLU A 438 6.73 -28.88 2.75
N LEU A 439 5.53 -28.68 2.18
CA LEU A 439 4.52 -27.80 2.77
C LEU A 439 4.01 -28.30 4.13
N GLU A 440 3.76 -29.60 4.27
CA GLU A 440 3.35 -30.22 5.53
C GLU A 440 4.43 -30.08 6.61
N ASN A 441 5.71 -30.13 6.24
CA ASN A 441 6.83 -29.95 7.16
C ASN A 441 7.01 -28.49 7.58
N LEU A 442 6.76 -27.55 6.67
CA LEU A 442 6.85 -26.12 6.94
C LEU A 442 5.72 -25.61 7.83
N LYS A 443 4.55 -26.26 7.82
CA LYS A 443 3.33 -25.78 8.51
C LYS A 443 2.96 -24.35 8.15
N LEU A 444 3.29 -23.98 6.93
CA LEU A 444 3.19 -22.63 6.40
C LEU A 444 1.74 -22.16 6.37
N PHE A 445 0.91 -22.86 5.60
CA PHE A 445 -0.48 -22.50 5.41
C PHE A 445 -1.29 -22.71 6.70
N GLU A 446 -0.92 -23.67 7.54
CA GLU A 446 -1.53 -23.83 8.87
C GLU A 446 -1.28 -22.62 9.77
N GLN A 447 -0.09 -22.02 9.74
CA GLN A 447 0.21 -20.79 10.49
C GLN A 447 -0.55 -19.59 9.93
N VAL A 448 -0.67 -19.50 8.60
CA VAL A 448 -1.49 -18.47 7.95
C VAL A 448 -2.97 -18.65 8.32
N ALA A 449 -3.52 -19.85 8.24
CA ALA A 449 -4.88 -20.12 8.69
C ALA A 449 -5.09 -19.73 10.16
N ALA A 450 -4.14 -20.08 11.04
CA ALA A 450 -4.24 -19.82 12.46
C ALA A 450 -4.27 -18.32 12.80
N GLY A 451 -3.45 -17.49 12.17
CA GLY A 451 -3.48 -16.07 12.48
C GLY A 451 -4.57 -15.29 11.76
N LEU A 452 -5.00 -15.70 10.56
CA LEU A 452 -6.25 -15.18 9.98
C LEU A 452 -7.45 -15.48 10.90
N GLN A 453 -7.48 -16.68 11.49
CA GLN A 453 -8.50 -17.06 12.47
C GLN A 453 -8.37 -16.26 13.77
N ASP A 454 -7.16 -15.91 14.21
CA ASP A 454 -6.92 -15.11 15.42
C ASP A 454 -7.26 -13.61 15.22
N LEU A 455 -6.99 -13.09 14.03
CA LEU A 455 -7.20 -11.69 13.66
C LEU A 455 -8.66 -11.39 13.32
N LEU A 456 -9.33 -12.29 12.58
CA LEU A 456 -10.64 -12.02 11.97
C LEU A 456 -11.76 -12.89 12.54
N VAL A 457 -12.96 -12.33 12.59
CA VAL A 457 -14.21 -13.01 12.95
C VAL A 457 -14.86 -13.56 11.68
N TRP A 458 -14.53 -14.81 11.35
CA TRP A 458 -15.08 -15.53 10.21
C TRP A 458 -16.51 -15.99 10.46
N GLN A 459 -17.37 -15.86 9.45
CA GLN A 459 -18.81 -16.16 9.55
C GLN A 459 -19.13 -17.66 9.45
N ARG A 460 -18.32 -18.42 8.70
CA ARG A 460 -18.42 -19.87 8.55
C ARG A 460 -17.03 -20.45 8.31
N ASP A 461 -16.91 -21.77 8.48
CA ASP A 461 -15.64 -22.47 8.32
C ASP A 461 -15.15 -22.29 6.88
N LEU A 462 -13.84 -22.05 6.72
CA LEU A 462 -13.17 -21.92 5.43
C LEU A 462 -12.12 -23.03 5.30
N ASP A 463 -12.27 -23.88 4.29
CA ASP A 463 -11.33 -24.98 4.03
C ASP A 463 -10.30 -24.57 2.97
N ILE A 464 -9.01 -24.71 3.29
CA ILE A 464 -7.88 -24.50 2.38
C ILE A 464 -7.36 -25.89 2.01
N ILE A 465 -7.56 -26.28 0.75
CA ILE A 465 -7.36 -27.65 0.29
C ILE A 465 -6.30 -27.66 -0.80
N PHE A 466 -5.27 -28.47 -0.62
CA PHE A 466 -4.30 -28.78 -1.68
C PHE A 466 -4.62 -30.15 -2.26
N ALA A 467 -4.90 -30.23 -3.57
CA ALA A 467 -5.38 -31.47 -4.19
C ALA A 467 -5.01 -31.57 -5.68
N ASP A 468 -5.13 -32.76 -6.27
CA ASP A 468 -5.09 -32.90 -7.73
C ASP A 468 -6.44 -32.45 -8.31
N CYS A 469 -6.42 -31.51 -9.25
CA CYS A 469 -7.63 -30.99 -9.88
C CYS A 469 -7.87 -31.51 -11.29
N GLY A 470 -6.87 -32.18 -11.89
CA GLY A 470 -6.90 -32.59 -13.30
C GLY A 470 -6.67 -31.45 -14.29
N MET A 471 -6.42 -30.23 -13.79
CA MET A 471 -6.05 -29.06 -14.58
C MET A 471 -5.21 -28.08 -13.76
N PRO A 472 -4.27 -27.33 -14.35
CA PRO A 472 -3.53 -26.30 -13.66
C PRO A 472 -4.45 -25.14 -13.26
N ASN A 473 -4.80 -25.06 -11.97
CA ASN A 473 -5.67 -24.00 -11.48
C ASN A 473 -5.42 -23.69 -9.99
N ALA A 474 -5.99 -22.60 -9.51
CA ALA A 474 -6.33 -22.36 -8.12
C ALA A 474 -7.64 -21.58 -8.14
N PHE A 475 -8.49 -21.77 -7.13
CA PHE A 475 -9.76 -21.04 -7.08
C PHE A 475 -10.34 -21.01 -5.67
N TYR A 476 -11.03 -19.92 -5.36
CA TYR A 476 -11.99 -19.83 -4.29
C TYR A 476 -13.39 -20.27 -4.77
N ASP A 477 -14.00 -21.20 -4.05
CA ASP A 477 -15.37 -21.68 -4.27
C ASP A 477 -16.32 -21.07 -3.21
N PRO A 478 -17.06 -20.01 -3.55
CA PRO A 478 -17.95 -19.33 -2.63
C PRO A 478 -19.17 -20.16 -2.21
N SER A 479 -19.51 -21.24 -2.94
CA SER A 479 -20.65 -22.08 -2.54
C SER A 479 -20.29 -22.92 -1.32
N ASN A 480 -19.05 -23.39 -1.25
CA ASN A 480 -18.60 -24.34 -0.24
C ASN A 480 -17.63 -23.75 0.79
N ALA A 481 -17.31 -22.45 0.72
CA ALA A 481 -16.28 -21.81 1.55
C ALA A 481 -14.97 -22.59 1.52
N ARG A 482 -14.35 -22.68 0.33
CA ARG A 482 -13.05 -23.33 0.22
C ARG A 482 -12.15 -22.66 -0.79
N ILE A 483 -10.87 -22.60 -0.47
CA ILE A 483 -9.79 -22.28 -1.40
C ILE A 483 -9.17 -23.61 -1.83
N VAL A 484 -9.14 -23.87 -3.13
CA VAL A 484 -8.54 -25.08 -3.69
C VAL A 484 -7.27 -24.70 -4.43
N MET A 485 -6.14 -25.16 -3.92
CA MET A 485 -4.82 -25.00 -4.50
C MET A 485 -4.45 -26.29 -5.25
N CYS A 486 -4.57 -26.29 -6.58
CA CYS A 486 -4.29 -27.49 -7.36
C CYS A 486 -2.78 -27.74 -7.45
N TRP A 487 -2.34 -28.97 -7.22
CA TRP A 487 -0.93 -29.35 -7.36
C TRP A 487 -0.39 -29.05 -8.76
N GLU A 488 -1.20 -29.30 -9.78
CA GLU A 488 -0.88 -28.99 -11.18
C GLU A 488 -0.77 -27.48 -11.43
N GLY A 489 -1.57 -26.68 -10.71
CA GLY A 489 -1.50 -25.23 -10.75
C GLY A 489 -0.18 -24.75 -10.21
N ILE A 490 0.17 -25.16 -8.99
CA ILE A 490 1.42 -24.77 -8.34
C ILE A 490 2.64 -25.14 -9.20
N GLU A 491 2.64 -26.34 -9.80
CA GLU A 491 3.69 -26.75 -10.74
C GLU A 491 3.76 -25.83 -11.97
N TYR A 492 2.62 -25.54 -12.61
CA TYR A 492 2.55 -24.68 -13.78
C TYR A 492 3.07 -23.27 -13.51
N PHE A 493 2.63 -22.66 -12.41
CA PHE A 493 3.04 -21.31 -12.05
C PHE A 493 4.50 -21.25 -11.61
N PHE A 494 4.98 -22.27 -10.88
CA PHE A 494 6.40 -22.42 -10.58
C PHE A 494 7.22 -22.40 -11.88
N TRP A 495 6.89 -23.24 -12.87
CA TRP A 495 7.64 -23.28 -14.13
C TRP A 495 7.48 -22.02 -14.97
N THR A 496 6.39 -21.29 -14.80
CA THR A 496 6.20 -19.97 -15.42
C THR A 496 7.27 -18.98 -15.01
N VAL A 497 7.68 -19.02 -13.76
CA VAL A 497 8.77 -18.18 -13.23
C VAL A 497 10.13 -18.86 -13.37
N ALA A 498 10.20 -20.17 -13.14
CA ALA A 498 11.48 -20.86 -12.99
C ALA A 498 12.27 -20.96 -14.30
N GLU A 499 11.64 -21.25 -15.44
CA GLU A 499 12.35 -21.41 -16.71
C GLU A 499 13.03 -20.10 -17.16
N PRO A 500 12.34 -18.93 -17.17
CA PRO A 500 12.98 -17.66 -17.52
C PRO A 500 14.07 -17.24 -16.53
N GLU A 501 13.97 -17.65 -15.26
CA GLU A 501 14.99 -17.42 -14.22
C GLU A 501 16.16 -18.43 -14.26
N GLY A 502 16.23 -19.24 -15.32
CA GLY A 502 17.36 -20.14 -15.61
C GLY A 502 17.34 -21.48 -14.87
N VAL A 503 16.23 -21.85 -14.22
CA VAL A 503 16.06 -23.18 -13.62
C VAL A 503 15.71 -24.17 -14.73
N LYS A 504 16.56 -25.18 -14.93
CA LYS A 504 16.38 -26.19 -15.99
C LYS A 504 15.91 -27.54 -15.48
N THR A 505 16.25 -27.86 -14.24
CA THR A 505 15.90 -29.12 -13.58
C THR A 505 15.76 -28.86 -12.10
N ILE A 506 14.72 -29.42 -11.48
CA ILE A 506 14.62 -29.42 -10.03
C ILE A 506 15.29 -30.69 -9.53
N GLY A 507 16.40 -30.54 -8.80
CA GLY A 507 17.00 -31.63 -8.04
C GLY A 507 16.16 -31.92 -6.79
N LEU A 508 14.88 -32.30 -6.95
CA LEU A 508 14.06 -32.72 -5.83
C LEU A 508 14.68 -34.01 -5.28
N ARG A 509 15.35 -33.90 -4.13
CA ARG A 509 16.23 -34.95 -3.58
C ARG A 509 15.53 -36.30 -3.62
N GLN A 510 16.11 -37.25 -4.36
CA GLN A 510 15.83 -38.67 -4.18
C GLN A 510 16.43 -39.07 -2.83
N ASN A 511 15.61 -39.19 -1.80
CA ASN A 511 15.95 -39.90 -0.57
C ASN A 511 14.85 -40.90 -0.25
#